data_AF-A0AAV3YLU3-F1
#
_entry.id   AF-A0AAV3YLU3-F1
#
_cell.length_a   1.000
_cell.length_b   1.000
_cell.length_c   1.000
_cell.angle_alpha   90.00
_cell.angle_beta   90.00
_cell.angle_gamma   90.00
#
_symmetry.space_group_name_H-M   'P 1'
#
loop_
_entity.id
_entity.type
_entity.pdbx_description
1 polymer ?
#
loop_
_entity_poly.entity_id
_entity_poly.type
_entity_poly.pdbx_seq_one_letter_code
_entity_poly.pdbx_strand_id
1 'polypeptide(L)'
;MRAHIKTATCRASELSSVFYSLVLRHWLCRIRERGCHYVTTHNSTDRCRANHEASLVTQIIRLICRQPERTFSSLSTDYQRFMEFGKGEKKNASCYNNCIHQPMLDIPLDRVTPPYLHCLLGITKRHHTLLEDAADEIDRMVFTDDATKTNEIEVFKQYGGNYVTVTKKTAKLDFYKTCLAMTDAPNDEQQWQLKVEIHVENLGKTDLRKRGGPICSTLDAVLNKNRITPQAYHGRSFIGNHSHKYFKTDVHRQLTRHLLIKTTKYTDNQTIIDTAFAHKTKLDCINNAFSKIHLLVSHTYPIHCDRITEIEQAIEHYMTVITHMKRTCTRMGITRPFTEASRGQTTATSVDFVQQGPDSHESENGNLVGESPRPSPAGNKKAYNSMELSERKYPYIPLAVRSSSQSPSPTDI
;
A
#
# COMPACT_ATOMS: atom_id res chain seq x y z
N MET A 1 45.05 -24.29 -10.17
CA MET A 1 43.59 -24.41 -9.98
C MET A 1 42.91 -23.03 -9.87
N ARG A 2 43.19 -22.11 -10.82
CA ARG A 2 42.64 -20.74 -10.90
C ARG A 2 42.53 -20.29 -12.36
N ALA A 3 41.67 -20.94 -13.15
CA ALA A 3 41.48 -20.58 -14.56
C ALA A 3 40.07 -20.83 -15.14
N HIS A 4 39.01 -20.97 -14.32
CA HIS A 4 37.66 -21.26 -14.83
C HIS A 4 36.52 -20.40 -14.27
N ILE A 5 36.78 -19.14 -13.92
CA ILE A 5 35.72 -18.19 -13.53
C ILE A 5 35.86 -16.90 -14.34
N LYS A 6 35.54 -16.93 -15.64
CA LYS A 6 35.36 -15.70 -16.46
C LYS A 6 34.21 -15.73 -17.48
N THR A 7 33.33 -16.73 -17.48
CA THR A 7 32.27 -16.86 -18.52
C THR A 7 30.84 -17.06 -17.98
N ALA A 8 30.53 -16.58 -16.77
CA ALA A 8 29.18 -16.71 -16.19
C ALA A 8 28.48 -15.39 -15.80
N THR A 9 29.08 -14.23 -16.07
CA THR A 9 28.50 -12.92 -15.69
C THR A 9 27.64 -12.26 -16.78
N CYS A 10 27.48 -12.86 -17.96
CA CYS A 10 26.78 -12.24 -19.09
C CYS A 10 25.30 -12.66 -19.26
N ARG A 11 24.77 -13.63 -18.48
CA ARG A 11 23.38 -14.13 -18.62
C ARG A 11 22.42 -13.76 -17.49
N ALA A 12 22.90 -13.08 -16.44
CA ALA A 12 22.07 -12.69 -15.31
C ALA A 12 21.13 -11.50 -15.63
N SER A 13 21.49 -10.63 -16.59
CA SER A 13 20.66 -9.51 -17.02
C SER A 13 19.49 -9.93 -17.92
N GLU A 14 19.63 -11.03 -18.67
CA GLU A 14 18.58 -11.52 -19.58
C GLU A 14 17.40 -12.14 -18.83
N LEU A 15 17.65 -12.83 -17.70
CA LEU A 15 16.61 -13.55 -16.95
C LEU A 15 15.78 -12.62 -16.04
N SER A 16 16.39 -11.53 -15.54
CA SER A 16 15.71 -10.45 -14.83
C SER A 16 14.70 -9.73 -15.74
N SER A 17 15.09 -9.47 -16.99
CA SER A 17 14.27 -8.77 -17.99
C SER A 17 12.98 -9.52 -18.35
N VAL A 18 13.05 -10.86 -18.47
CA VAL A 18 11.90 -11.73 -18.81
C VAL A 18 10.81 -11.70 -17.72
N PHE A 19 11.20 -11.79 -16.44
CA PHE A 19 10.28 -11.80 -15.30
C PHE A 19 9.42 -10.52 -15.21
N TYR A 20 10.03 -9.35 -15.41
CA TYR A 20 9.31 -8.07 -15.32
C TYR A 20 8.61 -7.69 -16.61
N SER A 21 9.14 -8.10 -17.76
CA SER A 21 8.47 -8.03 -19.06
C SER A 21 7.12 -8.74 -19.01
N LEU A 22 7.01 -9.95 -18.44
CA LEU A 22 5.73 -10.65 -18.30
C LEU A 22 4.75 -9.94 -17.33
N VAL A 23 5.22 -9.52 -16.15
CA VAL A 23 4.35 -8.88 -15.13
C VAL A 23 3.84 -7.51 -15.59
N LEU A 24 4.70 -6.70 -16.24
CA LEU A 24 4.35 -5.38 -16.75
C LEU A 24 3.54 -5.47 -18.06
N ARG A 25 3.88 -6.39 -18.98
CA ARG A 25 3.12 -6.61 -20.23
C ARG A 25 1.72 -7.14 -19.93
N HIS A 26 1.56 -8.07 -18.99
CA HIS A 26 0.24 -8.58 -18.63
C HIS A 26 -0.61 -7.55 -17.88
N TRP A 27 0.02 -6.66 -17.09
CA TRP A 27 -0.66 -5.56 -16.39
C TRP A 27 -1.12 -4.44 -17.34
N LEU A 28 -0.33 -4.10 -18.36
CA LEU A 28 -0.68 -3.09 -19.39
C LEU A 28 -1.71 -3.59 -20.42
N CYS A 29 -1.71 -4.90 -20.70
CA CYS A 29 -2.59 -5.55 -21.67
C CYS A 29 -4.09 -5.31 -21.44
N ARG A 30 -4.51 -5.14 -20.17
CA ARG A 30 -5.93 -5.14 -19.79
C ARG A 30 -6.60 -3.79 -19.64
N ILE A 31 -5.89 -2.69 -19.87
CA ILE A 31 -6.53 -1.38 -19.93
C ILE A 31 -7.40 -1.24 -21.21
N ARG A 32 -7.31 -2.18 -22.17
CA ARG A 32 -7.90 -2.03 -23.52
C ARG A 32 -8.92 -3.10 -23.95
N GLU A 33 -9.23 -4.12 -23.15
CA GLU A 33 -10.19 -5.20 -23.53
C GLU A 33 -11.68 -4.78 -23.39
N ARG A 34 -12.09 -3.73 -24.13
CA ARG A 34 -13.48 -3.54 -24.58
C ARG A 34 -13.48 -3.46 -26.10
N GLY A 35 -13.76 -4.60 -26.74
CA GLY A 35 -14.04 -4.68 -28.17
C GLY A 35 -13.09 -5.59 -28.94
N CYS A 36 -13.45 -6.86 -29.09
CA CYS A 36 -13.63 -7.53 -30.40
C CYS A 36 -13.90 -9.03 -30.21
N HIS A 37 -14.81 -9.54 -31.04
CA HIS A 37 -15.34 -10.89 -31.07
C HIS A 37 -14.89 -11.62 -32.36
N TYR A 38 -14.78 -12.96 -32.28
CA TYR A 38 -14.65 -13.97 -33.38
C TYR A 38 -13.32 -13.95 -34.19
N VAL A 39 -12.68 -15.06 -34.62
CA VAL A 39 -13.11 -16.34 -35.23
C VAL A 39 -12.08 -17.47 -34.95
N THR A 40 -12.57 -18.72 -34.88
CA THR A 40 -11.89 -20.04 -34.79
C THR A 40 -11.39 -20.59 -36.15
N THR A 41 -10.31 -21.40 -36.20
CA THR A 41 -10.31 -22.86 -36.51
C THR A 41 -8.94 -23.49 -36.90
N HIS A 42 -8.76 -24.75 -36.42
CA HIS A 42 -8.10 -25.97 -36.97
C HIS A 42 -6.56 -26.28 -36.95
N ASN A 43 -6.22 -27.37 -36.20
CA ASN A 43 -5.48 -28.65 -36.47
C ASN A 43 -4.18 -28.67 -37.34
N SER A 44 -3.15 -29.53 -37.18
CA SER A 44 -2.80 -30.71 -36.34
C SER A 44 -1.27 -31.02 -36.44
N THR A 45 -0.69 -31.72 -35.44
CA THR A 45 0.51 -32.64 -35.45
C THR A 45 1.85 -32.16 -36.05
N ASP A 46 3.06 -32.36 -35.53
CA ASP A 46 3.60 -33.35 -34.60
C ASP A 46 4.97 -32.88 -34.02
N ARG A 47 5.47 -33.67 -33.06
CA ARG A 47 6.65 -33.51 -32.18
C ARG A 47 7.85 -32.65 -32.64
N CYS A 48 7.84 -31.36 -32.28
CA CYS A 48 9.02 -30.52 -31.96
C CYS A 48 8.67 -29.48 -30.85
N ARG A 49 7.79 -29.89 -29.92
CA ARG A 49 6.87 -28.98 -29.22
C ARG A 49 7.41 -28.23 -28.00
N ALA A 50 8.53 -28.63 -27.39
CA ALA A 50 8.97 -28.00 -26.14
C ALA A 50 9.56 -26.59 -26.32
N ASN A 51 10.20 -26.30 -27.46
CA ASN A 51 10.76 -24.97 -27.74
C ASN A 51 9.82 -24.06 -28.55
N HIS A 52 8.80 -24.63 -29.20
CA HIS A 52 7.85 -23.87 -30.01
C HIS A 52 6.60 -23.44 -29.23
N GLU A 53 6.20 -24.13 -28.16
CA GLU A 53 5.05 -23.74 -27.33
C GLU A 53 5.37 -22.60 -26.36
N ALA A 54 6.61 -22.50 -25.85
CA ALA A 54 7.09 -21.30 -25.17
C ALA A 54 7.10 -20.09 -26.12
N SER A 55 7.37 -20.30 -27.42
CA SER A 55 7.30 -19.26 -28.45
C SER A 55 5.86 -18.87 -28.79
N LEU A 56 4.93 -19.83 -28.85
CA LEU A 56 3.53 -19.59 -29.24
C LEU A 56 2.71 -18.93 -28.13
N VAL A 57 2.91 -19.32 -26.86
CA VAL A 57 2.26 -18.64 -25.72
C VAL A 57 2.83 -17.23 -25.55
N THR A 58 4.15 -17.05 -25.74
CA THR A 58 4.77 -15.72 -25.78
C THR A 58 4.30 -14.90 -26.98
N GLN A 59 4.09 -15.51 -28.16
CA GLN A 59 3.52 -14.86 -29.35
C GLN A 59 2.05 -14.50 -29.19
N ILE A 60 1.26 -15.35 -28.53
CA ILE A 60 -0.17 -15.11 -28.24
C ILE A 60 -0.31 -14.00 -27.19
N ILE A 61 0.52 -13.98 -26.14
CA ILE A 61 0.57 -12.87 -25.18
C ILE A 61 1.06 -11.57 -25.85
N ARG A 62 2.04 -11.66 -26.78
CA ARG A 62 2.46 -10.52 -27.63
C ARG A 62 1.35 -10.05 -28.59
N LEU A 63 0.50 -10.96 -29.08
CA LEU A 63 -0.63 -10.67 -29.97
C LEU A 63 -1.80 -10.01 -29.23
N ILE A 64 -2.09 -10.45 -28.00
CA ILE A 64 -3.18 -9.92 -27.17
C ILE A 64 -2.80 -8.57 -26.55
N CYS A 65 -1.51 -8.33 -26.29
CA CYS A 65 -1.01 -7.13 -25.60
C CYS A 65 -0.24 -6.14 -26.50
N ARG A 66 -0.55 -6.06 -27.80
CA ARG A 66 0.19 -5.28 -28.82
C ARG A 66 0.31 -3.78 -28.50
N GLN A 67 1.19 -3.46 -27.57
CA GLN A 67 2.03 -2.28 -27.66
C GLN A 67 3.32 -2.76 -28.33
N PRO A 68 3.80 -2.05 -29.37
CA PRO A 68 5.13 -2.32 -29.90
C PRO A 68 6.14 -2.22 -28.75
N GLU A 69 7.20 -3.02 -28.82
CA GLU A 69 8.29 -2.93 -27.86
C GLU A 69 8.76 -1.48 -27.78
N ARG A 70 8.76 -0.90 -26.58
CA ARG A 70 9.23 0.47 -26.41
C ARG A 70 10.72 0.47 -26.73
N THR A 71 11.10 1.37 -27.61
CA THR A 71 12.49 1.68 -27.94
C THR A 71 12.78 3.12 -27.52
N PHE A 72 14.05 3.50 -27.49
CA PHE A 72 14.42 4.91 -27.26
C PHE A 72 13.83 5.84 -28.31
N SER A 73 13.79 5.40 -29.57
CA SER A 73 13.18 6.14 -30.66
C SER A 73 11.68 6.30 -30.44
N SER A 74 10.98 5.23 -30.04
CA SER A 74 9.53 5.33 -29.77
C SER A 74 9.23 6.21 -28.55
N LEU A 75 10.03 6.15 -27.49
CA LEU A 75 9.89 7.03 -26.32
C LEU A 75 10.12 8.50 -26.69
N SER A 76 11.15 8.78 -27.47
CA SER A 76 11.44 10.15 -27.92
C SER A 76 10.30 10.69 -28.79
N THR A 77 9.75 9.85 -29.67
CA THR A 77 8.59 10.18 -30.51
C THR A 77 7.34 10.42 -29.66
N ASP A 78 7.06 9.54 -28.69
CA ASP A 78 5.91 9.67 -27.79
C ASP A 78 6.02 10.94 -26.94
N TYR A 79 7.22 11.27 -26.46
CA TYR A 79 7.49 12.50 -25.71
C TYR A 79 7.29 13.75 -26.58
N GLN A 80 7.83 13.78 -27.80
CA GLN A 80 7.61 14.89 -28.74
C GLN A 80 6.13 15.09 -29.01
N ARG A 81 5.38 14.00 -29.27
CA ARG A 81 3.93 14.06 -29.46
C ARG A 81 3.18 14.55 -28.22
N PHE A 82 3.63 14.15 -27.03
CA PHE A 82 3.08 14.65 -25.77
C PHE A 82 3.30 16.16 -25.59
N MET A 83 4.46 16.67 -25.98
CA MET A 83 4.78 18.10 -25.91
C MET A 83 4.00 18.90 -26.98
N GLU A 84 3.99 18.44 -28.22
CA GLU A 84 3.37 19.13 -29.36
C GLU A 84 1.83 19.06 -29.33
N PHE A 85 1.27 17.85 -29.28
CA PHE A 85 -0.17 17.63 -29.37
C PHE A 85 -0.83 17.58 -27.99
N GLY A 86 -0.13 17.01 -27.00
CA GLY A 86 -0.61 16.92 -25.62
C GLY A 86 -0.40 18.20 -24.81
N LYS A 87 0.32 19.19 -25.37
CA LYS A 87 0.69 20.48 -24.74
C LYS A 87 1.44 20.32 -23.40
N GLY A 88 2.07 19.17 -23.17
CA GLY A 88 2.71 18.85 -21.89
C GLY A 88 1.76 18.67 -20.71
N GLU A 89 0.44 18.62 -20.93
CA GLU A 89 -0.53 18.51 -19.84
C GLU A 89 -0.66 17.06 -19.36
N LYS A 90 -0.37 16.80 -18.07
CA LYS A 90 -0.40 15.44 -17.48
C LYS A 90 -1.71 14.67 -17.73
N LYS A 91 -2.85 15.36 -17.83
CA LYS A 91 -4.15 14.75 -18.13
C LYS A 91 -4.21 14.07 -19.52
N ASN A 92 -3.36 14.49 -20.45
CA ASN A 92 -3.27 13.94 -21.81
C ASN A 92 -2.22 12.82 -21.93
N ALA A 93 -1.44 12.53 -20.87
CA ALA A 93 -0.31 11.59 -20.92
C ALA A 93 -0.72 10.17 -21.35
N SER A 94 -1.93 9.74 -21.03
CA SER A 94 -2.45 8.42 -21.41
C SER A 94 -2.56 8.22 -22.92
N CYS A 95 -2.72 9.29 -23.70
CA CYS A 95 -2.74 9.25 -25.17
C CYS A 95 -1.35 9.01 -25.79
N TYR A 96 -0.28 9.17 -25.01
CA TYR A 96 1.12 9.10 -25.46
C TYR A 96 1.91 8.07 -24.65
N ASN A 97 1.29 6.92 -24.39
CA ASN A 97 1.91 5.81 -23.65
C ASN A 97 2.45 6.21 -22.26
N ASN A 98 1.89 7.26 -21.65
CA ASN A 98 2.38 7.86 -20.40
C ASN A 98 3.85 8.31 -20.47
N CYS A 99 4.37 8.67 -21.65
CA CYS A 99 5.69 9.25 -21.81
C CYS A 99 5.63 10.77 -21.56
N ILE A 100 5.91 11.18 -20.32
CA ILE A 100 5.84 12.59 -19.89
C ILE A 100 7.21 13.26 -19.76
N HIS A 101 8.29 12.50 -19.94
CA HIS A 101 9.66 12.97 -19.82
C HIS A 101 10.49 12.45 -20.98
N GLN A 102 11.41 13.28 -21.46
CA GLN A 102 12.45 12.87 -22.38
C GLN A 102 13.35 11.82 -21.69
N PRO A 103 13.78 10.76 -22.39
CA PRO A 103 14.79 9.86 -21.86
C PRO A 103 16.06 10.63 -21.49
N MET A 104 16.44 10.62 -20.21
CA MET A 104 17.61 11.35 -19.71
C MET A 104 18.92 10.58 -19.92
N LEU A 105 18.84 9.26 -19.99
CA LEU A 105 19.99 8.36 -20.07
C LEU A 105 19.75 7.36 -21.21
N ASP A 106 20.80 7.06 -21.98
CA ASP A 106 20.79 6.05 -23.04
C ASP A 106 21.08 4.65 -22.48
N ILE A 107 20.23 4.20 -21.54
CA ILE A 107 20.30 2.86 -20.95
C ILE A 107 19.29 1.94 -21.64
N PRO A 108 19.73 0.90 -22.38
CA PRO A 108 18.84 -0.06 -23.03
C PRO A 108 17.71 -0.51 -22.10
N LEU A 109 16.45 -0.38 -22.56
CA LEU A 109 15.27 -0.59 -21.72
C LEU A 109 15.15 -2.04 -21.22
N ASP A 110 15.71 -2.99 -21.97
CA ASP A 110 15.83 -4.40 -21.60
C ASP A 110 16.78 -4.64 -20.42
N ARG A 111 17.64 -3.67 -20.08
CA ARG A 111 18.55 -3.70 -18.92
C ARG A 111 17.96 -3.00 -17.69
N VAL A 112 16.84 -2.29 -17.84
CA VAL A 112 16.17 -1.63 -16.72
C VAL A 112 15.19 -2.60 -16.08
N THR A 113 15.44 -2.92 -14.81
CA THR A 113 14.58 -3.81 -14.04
C THR A 113 13.75 -3.00 -13.04
N PRO A 114 12.41 -3.10 -13.04
CA PRO A 114 11.60 -2.51 -11.98
C PRO A 114 12.06 -3.03 -10.61
N PRO A 115 12.27 -2.15 -9.61
CA PRO A 115 12.70 -2.58 -8.29
C PRO A 115 11.60 -3.40 -7.60
N TYR A 116 11.88 -4.68 -7.31
CA TYR A 116 10.94 -5.61 -6.66
C TYR A 116 10.26 -5.03 -5.42
N LEU A 117 11.04 -4.32 -4.59
CA LEU A 117 10.55 -3.68 -3.38
C LEU A 117 9.34 -2.78 -3.66
N HIS A 118 9.37 -1.96 -4.70
CA HIS A 118 8.26 -1.05 -5.02
C HIS A 118 7.02 -1.81 -5.49
N CYS A 119 7.20 -2.89 -6.25
CA CYS A 119 6.12 -3.79 -6.63
C CYS A 119 5.48 -4.41 -5.39
N LEU A 120 6.30 -4.93 -4.47
CA LEU A 120 5.85 -5.51 -3.21
C LEU A 120 5.05 -4.49 -2.36
N LEU A 121 5.55 -3.26 -2.19
CA LEU A 121 4.85 -2.20 -1.47
C LEU A 121 3.48 -1.89 -2.08
N GLY A 122 3.43 -1.75 -3.41
CA GLY A 122 2.19 -1.50 -4.14
C GLY A 122 1.16 -2.62 -3.99
N ILE A 123 1.62 -3.89 -4.04
CA ILE A 123 0.76 -5.05 -3.91
C ILE A 123 0.25 -5.20 -2.47
N THR A 124 1.12 -5.08 -1.45
CA THR A 124 0.69 -5.09 -0.03
C THR A 124 -0.36 -4.02 0.22
N LYS A 125 -0.10 -2.77 -0.21
CA LYS A 125 -1.05 -1.67 -0.05
C LYS A 125 -2.39 -1.99 -0.69
N ARG A 126 -2.38 -2.48 -1.93
CA ARG A 126 -3.60 -2.84 -2.65
C ARG A 126 -4.39 -3.96 -1.97
N HIS A 127 -3.72 -5.02 -1.52
CA HIS A 127 -4.37 -6.13 -0.80
C HIS A 127 -4.97 -5.66 0.52
N HIS A 128 -4.24 -4.82 1.25
CA HIS A 128 -4.75 -4.28 2.51
C HIS A 128 -5.93 -3.33 2.30
N THR A 129 -5.91 -2.47 1.26
CA THR A 129 -7.06 -1.63 0.91
C THR A 129 -8.29 -2.47 0.58
N LEU A 130 -8.14 -3.58 -0.17
CA LEU A 130 -9.27 -4.48 -0.44
C LEU A 130 -9.85 -5.10 0.84
N LEU A 131 -9.01 -5.39 1.84
CA LEU A 131 -9.45 -5.86 3.15
C LEU A 131 -10.16 -4.75 3.94
N GLU A 132 -9.62 -3.54 3.96
CA GLU A 132 -10.26 -2.38 4.61
C GLU A 132 -11.62 -2.05 3.96
N ASP A 133 -11.72 -2.14 2.63
CA ASP A 133 -12.97 -1.95 1.88
C ASP A 133 -14.02 -3.00 2.26
N ALA A 134 -13.61 -4.28 2.31
CA ALA A 134 -14.50 -5.36 2.73
C ALA A 134 -14.97 -5.21 4.18
N ALA A 135 -14.08 -4.77 5.09
CA ALA A 135 -14.45 -4.51 6.47
C ALA A 135 -15.40 -3.32 6.60
N ASP A 136 -15.18 -2.25 5.83
CA ASP A 136 -16.06 -1.07 5.79
C ASP A 136 -17.46 -1.41 5.25
N GLU A 137 -17.53 -2.27 4.23
CA GLU A 137 -18.80 -2.78 3.69
C GLU A 137 -19.60 -3.52 4.76
N ILE A 138 -18.96 -4.44 5.50
CA ILE A 138 -19.62 -5.18 6.58
C ILE A 138 -20.01 -4.25 7.74
N ASP A 139 -19.14 -3.30 8.12
CA ASP A 139 -19.46 -2.29 9.13
C ASP A 139 -20.72 -1.51 8.76
N ARG A 140 -20.90 -1.16 7.48
CA ARG A 140 -22.12 -0.50 6.98
C ARG A 140 -23.34 -1.40 7.05
N MET A 141 -23.22 -2.68 6.69
CA MET A 141 -24.32 -3.64 6.81
C MET A 141 -24.77 -3.80 8.26
N VAL A 142 -23.82 -3.94 9.20
CA VAL A 142 -24.09 -4.03 10.64
C VAL A 142 -24.70 -2.74 11.18
N PHE A 143 -24.28 -1.59 10.66
CA PHE A 143 -24.84 -0.29 11.05
C PHE A 143 -26.32 -0.14 10.65
N THR A 144 -26.72 -0.70 9.50
CA THR A 144 -28.10 -0.65 8.99
C THR A 144 -28.99 -1.78 9.47
N ASP A 145 -28.41 -2.87 9.98
CA ASP A 145 -29.15 -3.99 10.57
C ASP A 145 -29.94 -3.47 11.79
N ASP A 146 -31.17 -3.91 12.03
CA ASP A 146 -31.92 -3.48 13.22
C ASP A 146 -31.52 -4.31 14.45
N ALA A 147 -31.16 -5.57 14.25
CA ALA A 147 -30.72 -6.45 15.32
C ALA A 147 -29.42 -5.94 15.94
N THR A 148 -29.39 -5.79 17.27
CA THR A 148 -28.18 -5.53 18.05
C THR A 148 -27.87 -6.76 18.89
N LYS A 149 -26.62 -7.24 18.80
CA LYS A 149 -26.15 -8.37 19.63
C LYS A 149 -25.38 -7.92 20.86
N THR A 150 -24.81 -6.71 20.82
CA THR A 150 -23.90 -6.22 21.86
C THR A 150 -24.07 -4.73 22.07
N ASN A 151 -23.83 -4.27 23.30
CA ASN A 151 -23.79 -2.84 23.65
C ASN A 151 -22.78 -2.06 22.79
N GLU A 152 -21.68 -2.69 22.36
CA GLU A 152 -20.72 -2.09 21.43
C GLU A 152 -21.42 -1.64 20.12
N ILE A 153 -22.34 -2.44 19.60
CA ILE A 153 -23.08 -2.12 18.38
C ILE A 153 -24.17 -1.07 18.62
N GLU A 154 -24.79 -1.05 19.79
CA GLU A 154 -25.73 0.01 20.16
C GLU A 154 -25.04 1.37 20.21
N VAL A 155 -23.89 1.44 20.88
CA VAL A 155 -23.03 2.64 20.89
C VAL A 155 -22.60 2.98 19.47
N PHE A 156 -22.23 2.00 18.65
CA PHE A 156 -21.88 2.23 17.26
C PHE A 156 -23.02 2.85 16.44
N LYS A 157 -24.24 2.33 16.56
CA LYS A 157 -25.43 2.85 15.87
C LYS A 157 -25.83 4.25 16.38
N GLN A 158 -25.67 4.50 17.68
CA GLN A 158 -25.96 5.79 18.31
C GLN A 158 -25.00 6.89 17.86
N TYR A 159 -23.70 6.62 17.85
CA TYR A 159 -22.67 7.65 17.64
C TYR A 159 -22.06 7.65 16.23
N GLY A 160 -22.28 6.61 15.44
CA GLY A 160 -21.76 6.47 14.07
C GLY A 160 -20.23 6.60 14.02
N GLY A 161 -19.73 7.58 13.25
CA GLY A 161 -18.29 7.84 13.11
C GLY A 161 -17.57 8.21 14.41
N ASN A 162 -18.29 8.63 15.45
CA ASN A 162 -17.73 8.98 16.76
C ASN A 162 -17.57 7.79 17.71
N TYR A 163 -18.01 6.59 17.30
CA TYR A 163 -17.96 5.36 18.11
C TYR A 163 -16.60 5.14 18.78
N VAL A 164 -15.50 5.18 18.03
CA VAL A 164 -14.15 4.93 18.57
C VAL A 164 -13.78 5.93 19.68
N THR A 165 -14.19 7.19 19.54
CA THR A 165 -13.94 8.23 20.56
C THR A 165 -14.74 7.96 21.82
N VAL A 166 -16.02 7.58 21.66
CA VAL A 166 -16.90 7.23 22.77
C VAL A 166 -16.36 6.01 23.51
N THR A 167 -16.07 4.91 22.81
CA THR A 167 -15.52 3.69 23.43
C THR A 167 -14.24 3.95 24.20
N LYS A 168 -13.33 4.80 23.68
CA LYS A 168 -12.11 5.19 24.39
C LYS A 168 -12.39 6.00 25.65
N LYS A 169 -13.34 6.94 25.60
CA LYS A 169 -13.72 7.75 26.76
C LYS A 169 -14.41 6.90 27.83
N THR A 170 -15.32 6.01 27.43
CA THR A 170 -15.97 5.04 28.33
C THR A 170 -14.94 4.11 28.97
N ALA A 171 -14.01 3.53 28.20
CA ALA A 171 -12.96 2.68 28.77
C ALA A 171 -12.04 3.45 29.74
N LYS A 172 -11.75 4.73 29.47
CA LYS A 172 -10.99 5.59 30.40
C LYS A 172 -11.79 5.84 31.69
N LEU A 173 -13.09 6.04 31.59
CA LEU A 173 -13.99 6.22 32.73
C LEU A 173 -14.04 4.95 33.59
N ASP A 174 -14.18 3.77 32.98
CA ASP A 174 -14.22 2.49 33.69
C ASP A 174 -12.90 2.22 34.42
N PHE A 175 -11.76 2.55 33.80
CA PHE A 175 -10.46 2.49 34.45
C PHE A 175 -10.40 3.42 35.67
N TYR A 176 -10.85 4.68 35.54
CA TYR A 176 -10.87 5.61 36.69
C TYR A 176 -11.80 5.15 37.81
N LYS A 177 -12.99 4.63 37.49
CA LYS A 177 -13.90 4.03 38.49
C LYS A 177 -13.21 2.90 39.25
N THR A 178 -12.47 2.06 38.53
CA THR A 178 -11.69 0.97 39.14
C THR A 178 -10.59 1.50 40.06
N CYS A 179 -9.85 2.53 39.66
CA CYS A 179 -8.83 3.16 40.51
C CYS A 179 -9.42 3.87 41.73
N LEU A 180 -10.55 4.56 41.58
CA LEU A 180 -11.22 5.30 42.65
C LEU A 180 -11.83 4.37 43.68
N ALA A 181 -12.36 3.22 43.27
CA ALA A 181 -12.81 2.16 44.19
C ALA A 181 -11.69 1.65 45.11
N MET A 182 -10.42 1.93 44.80
CA MET A 182 -9.26 1.62 45.64
C MET A 182 -8.81 2.80 46.52
N THR A 183 -9.48 3.96 46.48
CA THR A 183 -9.13 5.17 47.22
C THR A 183 -10.33 5.70 48.02
N ASP A 184 -10.13 6.17 49.25
CA ASP A 184 -11.20 6.71 50.11
C ASP A 184 -11.63 8.16 49.75
N ALA A 185 -11.56 8.56 48.47
CA ALA A 185 -11.80 9.93 48.01
C ALA A 185 -13.07 10.04 47.13
N PRO A 186 -14.29 10.05 47.71
CA PRO A 186 -15.54 9.98 46.96
C PRO A 186 -15.91 11.25 46.18
N ASN A 187 -15.34 12.41 46.53
CA ASN A 187 -15.77 13.70 45.97
C ASN A 187 -15.23 13.95 44.55
N ASP A 188 -14.07 13.37 44.21
CA ASP A 188 -13.45 13.54 42.88
C ASP A 188 -14.13 12.66 41.81
N GLU A 189 -14.80 11.59 42.23
CA GLU A 189 -15.47 10.65 41.34
C GLU A 189 -16.66 11.30 40.61
N GLN A 190 -17.55 11.96 41.36
CA GLN A 190 -18.76 12.56 40.81
C GLN A 190 -18.45 13.66 39.79
N GLN A 191 -17.43 14.50 40.06
CA GLN A 191 -17.06 15.59 39.16
C GLN A 191 -16.47 15.08 37.84
N TRP A 192 -15.69 14.00 37.87
CA TRP A 192 -15.12 13.40 36.66
C TRP A 192 -16.14 12.62 35.85
N GLN A 193 -17.02 11.85 36.50
CA GLN A 193 -18.14 11.16 35.84
C GLN A 193 -18.99 12.16 35.06
N LEU A 194 -19.41 13.25 35.71
CA LEU A 194 -20.21 14.30 35.08
C LEU A 194 -19.49 14.94 33.88
N LYS A 195 -18.19 15.21 33.99
CA LYS A 195 -17.38 15.76 32.87
C LYS A 195 -17.30 14.80 31.68
N VAL A 196 -17.15 13.50 31.91
CA VAL A 196 -17.08 12.50 30.83
C VAL A 196 -18.45 12.28 30.20
N GLU A 197 -19.49 12.15 31.00
CA GLU A 197 -20.87 11.98 30.55
C GLU A 197 -21.32 13.16 29.69
N ILE A 198 -21.16 14.40 30.18
CA ILE A 198 -21.43 15.62 29.40
C ILE A 198 -20.66 15.60 28.08
N HIS A 199 -19.39 15.18 28.09
CA HIS A 199 -18.62 15.15 26.85
C HIS A 199 -19.08 14.06 25.88
N VAL A 200 -19.49 12.89 26.37
CA VAL A 200 -20.01 11.80 25.53
C VAL A 200 -21.37 12.18 24.96
N GLU A 201 -22.26 12.77 25.76
CA GLU A 201 -23.57 13.28 25.31
C GLU A 201 -23.43 14.37 24.24
N ASN A 202 -22.39 15.22 24.35
CA ASN A 202 -22.10 16.25 23.35
C ASN A 202 -21.51 15.69 22.04
N LEU A 203 -21.04 14.43 22.02
CA LEU A 203 -20.61 13.78 20.77
C LEU A 203 -21.86 13.36 20.01
N GLY A 204 -22.42 14.25 19.19
CA GLY A 204 -23.53 13.91 18.30
C GLY A 204 -23.20 12.75 17.34
N LYS A 205 -24.24 12.16 16.74
CA LYS A 205 -24.08 11.15 15.69
C LYS A 205 -23.39 11.75 14.48
N THR A 206 -22.37 11.07 13.96
CA THR A 206 -21.66 11.48 12.73
C THR A 206 -21.68 10.39 11.69
N ASP A 207 -21.56 10.78 10.42
CA ASP A 207 -21.48 9.83 9.31
C ASP A 207 -20.30 8.88 9.44
N LEU A 208 -20.54 7.63 9.04
CA LEU A 208 -19.54 6.58 9.08
C LEU A 208 -18.45 6.84 8.03
N ARG A 209 -17.33 7.38 8.51
CA ARG A 209 -16.10 7.49 7.73
C ARG A 209 -15.52 6.12 7.44
N LYS A 210 -14.81 6.01 6.32
CA LYS A 210 -14.06 4.80 5.98
C LYS A 210 -13.14 4.41 7.15
N ARG A 211 -13.19 3.14 7.57
CA ARG A 211 -12.43 2.61 8.72
C ARG A 211 -12.92 3.06 10.11
N GLY A 212 -14.06 3.76 10.18
CA GLY A 212 -14.63 4.24 11.43
C GLY A 212 -15.41 3.16 12.21
N GLY A 213 -15.77 2.05 11.56
CA GLY A 213 -16.57 1.00 12.16
C GLY A 213 -15.78 0.02 13.04
N PRO A 214 -16.50 -0.75 13.88
CA PRO A 214 -15.91 -1.65 14.86
C PRO A 214 -15.13 -2.82 14.25
N ILE A 215 -15.41 -3.25 13.02
CA ILE A 215 -14.69 -4.33 12.35
C ILE A 215 -13.43 -3.79 11.69
N CYS A 216 -13.55 -2.69 10.94
CA CYS A 216 -12.40 -2.14 10.21
C CYS A 216 -11.35 -1.53 11.15
N SER A 217 -11.78 -0.87 12.23
CA SER A 217 -10.87 -0.27 13.21
C SER A 217 -10.01 -1.30 13.98
N THR A 218 -10.46 -2.55 14.09
CA THR A 218 -9.71 -3.60 14.81
C THR A 218 -8.64 -4.27 13.96
N LEU A 219 -8.61 -4.04 12.64
CA LEU A 219 -7.55 -4.54 11.76
C LEU A 219 -6.16 -3.99 12.19
N ASP A 220 -6.10 -2.74 12.64
CA ASP A 220 -4.88 -2.12 13.15
C ASP A 220 -4.33 -2.87 14.38
N ALA A 221 -5.19 -3.47 15.21
CA ALA A 221 -4.75 -4.28 16.36
C ALA A 221 -4.03 -5.56 15.91
N VAL A 222 -4.50 -6.20 14.83
CA VAL A 222 -3.85 -7.39 14.24
C VAL A 222 -2.50 -7.02 13.62
N LEU A 223 -2.42 -5.88 12.93
CA LEU A 223 -1.15 -5.38 12.39
C LEU A 223 -0.16 -5.06 13.51
N ASN A 224 -0.59 -4.34 14.55
CA ASN A 224 0.24 -3.99 15.70
C ASN A 224 0.76 -5.24 16.44
N LYS A 225 -0.08 -6.25 16.63
CA LYS A 225 0.32 -7.56 17.22
C LYS A 225 1.46 -8.20 16.43
N ASN A 226 1.48 -8.04 15.12
CA ASN A 226 2.51 -8.58 14.22
C ASN A 226 3.66 -7.60 13.96
N ARG A 227 3.74 -6.50 14.71
CA ARG A 227 4.75 -5.43 14.56
C ARG A 227 4.80 -4.92 13.10
N ILE A 228 3.61 -4.65 12.56
CA ILE A 228 3.40 -4.02 11.26
C ILE A 228 2.71 -2.69 11.52
N THR A 229 3.33 -1.60 11.07
CA THR A 229 2.78 -0.25 11.21
C THR A 229 2.71 0.40 9.83
N PRO A 230 1.50 0.69 9.32
CA PRO A 230 1.32 1.50 8.12
C PRO A 230 1.80 2.93 8.37
N GLN A 231 2.41 3.57 7.36
CA GLN A 231 2.92 4.93 7.47
C GLN A 231 1.78 5.95 7.47
N ALA A 232 1.65 6.77 8.52
CA ALA A 232 0.57 7.75 8.66
C ALA A 232 0.54 8.78 7.51
N TYR A 233 1.70 9.30 7.11
CA TYR A 233 1.81 10.42 6.16
C TYR A 233 1.87 10.03 4.68
N HIS A 234 1.91 8.73 4.36
CA HIS A 234 2.05 8.24 2.98
C HIS A 234 0.83 7.46 2.50
N GLY A 235 -0.36 7.91 2.89
CA GLY A 235 -1.62 7.23 2.58
C GLY A 235 -1.61 5.79 3.07
N ARG A 236 -1.10 5.56 4.28
CA ARG A 236 -1.00 4.24 4.93
C ARG A 236 -0.22 3.20 4.11
N SER A 237 0.81 3.65 3.40
CA SER A 237 1.71 2.74 2.70
C SER A 237 2.55 1.92 3.69
N PHE A 238 2.99 0.75 3.26
CA PHE A 238 3.86 -0.12 4.04
C PHE A 238 5.33 0.20 3.74
N ILE A 239 6.21 -0.16 4.68
CA ILE A 239 7.66 -0.23 4.42
C ILE A 239 8.06 -1.66 4.08
N GLY A 240 9.21 -1.86 3.42
CA GLY A 240 9.60 -3.18 2.88
C GLY A 240 9.53 -4.33 3.90
N ASN A 241 10.09 -4.11 5.09
CA ASN A 241 10.05 -5.10 6.16
C ASN A 241 8.63 -5.44 6.63
N HIS A 242 7.72 -4.47 6.60
CA HIS A 242 6.32 -4.66 6.98
C HIS A 242 5.55 -5.40 5.89
N SER A 243 5.81 -5.10 4.62
CA SER A 243 5.25 -5.84 3.48
C SER A 243 5.67 -7.31 3.48
N HIS A 244 6.95 -7.59 3.77
CA HIS A 244 7.41 -8.97 3.90
C HIS A 244 6.68 -9.72 5.03
N LYS A 245 6.53 -9.09 6.22
CA LYS A 245 5.76 -9.68 7.33
C LYS A 245 4.29 -9.88 7.00
N TYR A 246 3.67 -8.97 6.25
CA TYR A 246 2.26 -9.06 5.87
C TYR A 246 1.95 -10.35 5.12
N PHE A 247 2.84 -10.76 4.20
CA PHE A 247 2.67 -11.97 3.39
C PHE A 247 3.12 -13.27 4.08
N LYS A 248 3.46 -13.23 5.37
CA LYS A 248 3.55 -14.46 6.16
C LYS A 248 2.15 -15.06 6.30
N THR A 249 2.04 -16.37 6.05
CA THR A 249 0.76 -17.11 6.05
C THR A 249 -0.09 -16.84 7.28
N ASP A 250 0.52 -16.80 8.46
CA ASP A 250 -0.20 -16.55 9.70
C ASP A 250 -0.75 -15.14 9.83
N VAL A 251 -0.07 -14.13 9.28
CA VAL A 251 -0.46 -12.72 9.43
C VAL A 251 -1.69 -12.42 8.58
N HIS A 252 -1.64 -12.70 7.27
CA HIS A 252 -2.79 -12.40 6.42
C HIS A 252 -4.00 -13.30 6.73
N ARG A 253 -3.78 -14.55 7.17
CA ARG A 253 -4.86 -15.43 7.65
C ARG A 253 -5.49 -14.93 8.94
N GLN A 254 -4.70 -14.36 9.86
CA GLN A 254 -5.25 -13.71 11.05
C GLN A 254 -6.10 -12.50 10.67
N LEU A 255 -5.63 -11.67 9.73
CA LEU A 255 -6.36 -10.49 9.25
C LEU A 255 -7.73 -10.85 8.64
N THR A 256 -7.77 -11.80 7.71
CA THR A 256 -9.02 -12.24 7.06
C THR A 256 -9.94 -13.00 8.01
N ARG A 257 -9.40 -13.82 8.92
CA ARG A 257 -10.20 -14.51 9.95
C ARG A 257 -10.80 -13.53 10.95
N HIS A 258 -10.08 -12.46 11.28
CA HIS A 258 -10.56 -11.45 12.22
C HIS A 258 -11.84 -10.76 11.72
N LEU A 259 -11.95 -10.55 10.41
CA LEU A 259 -13.16 -10.05 9.74
C LEU A 259 -14.40 -10.87 10.14
N LEU A 260 -14.32 -12.19 9.97
CA LEU A 260 -15.42 -13.10 10.27
C LEU A 260 -15.72 -13.14 11.79
N ILE A 261 -14.68 -13.29 12.62
CA ILE A 261 -14.84 -13.36 14.08
C ILE A 261 -15.56 -12.12 14.61
N LYS A 262 -15.15 -10.93 14.17
CA LYS A 262 -15.77 -9.68 14.59
C LYS A 262 -17.20 -9.56 14.07
N THR A 263 -17.45 -9.93 12.82
CA THR A 263 -18.81 -9.95 12.26
C THR A 263 -19.74 -10.83 13.10
N THR A 264 -19.36 -12.08 13.39
CA THR A 264 -20.16 -13.01 14.19
C THR A 264 -20.35 -12.58 15.65
N LYS A 265 -19.44 -11.73 16.17
CA LYS A 265 -19.60 -11.10 17.49
C LYS A 265 -20.72 -10.05 17.47
N TYR A 266 -20.91 -9.36 16.35
CA TYR A 266 -21.70 -8.13 16.27
C TYR A 266 -23.11 -8.31 15.72
N THR A 267 -23.36 -9.34 14.94
CA THR A 267 -24.69 -9.63 14.38
C THR A 267 -24.92 -11.14 14.30
N ASP A 268 -26.19 -11.53 14.35
CA ASP A 268 -26.67 -12.89 14.04
C ASP A 268 -27.33 -12.95 12.65
N ASN A 269 -27.33 -11.84 11.91
CA ASN A 269 -27.86 -11.77 10.56
C ASN A 269 -26.99 -12.63 9.61
N GLN A 270 -27.53 -13.77 9.18
CA GLN A 270 -26.82 -14.75 8.38
C GLN A 270 -26.30 -14.16 7.06
N THR A 271 -27.02 -13.22 6.45
CA THR A 271 -26.58 -12.58 5.21
C THR A 271 -25.29 -11.78 5.39
N ILE A 272 -25.15 -11.08 6.52
CA ILE A 272 -23.93 -10.31 6.85
C ILE A 272 -22.77 -11.27 7.14
N ILE A 273 -23.03 -12.36 7.87
CA ILE A 273 -22.03 -13.38 8.19
C ILE A 273 -21.54 -14.09 6.92
N ASP A 274 -22.45 -14.47 6.02
CA ASP A 274 -22.12 -15.09 4.73
C ASP A 274 -21.27 -14.16 3.85
N THR A 275 -21.61 -12.86 3.86
CA THR A 275 -20.83 -11.82 3.17
C THR A 275 -19.42 -11.74 3.73
N ALA A 276 -19.27 -11.69 5.05
CA ALA A 276 -17.95 -11.71 5.71
C ALA A 276 -17.15 -12.97 5.40
N PHE A 277 -17.79 -14.14 5.39
CA PHE A 277 -17.16 -15.41 5.01
C PHE A 277 -16.69 -15.40 3.55
N ALA A 278 -17.50 -14.86 2.64
CA ALA A 278 -17.14 -14.72 1.24
C ALA A 278 -15.94 -13.78 1.05
N HIS A 279 -15.90 -12.63 1.73
CA HIS A 279 -14.75 -11.72 1.70
C HIS A 279 -13.49 -12.36 2.27
N LYS A 280 -13.59 -13.01 3.44
CA LYS A 280 -12.49 -13.77 4.03
C LYS A 280 -11.89 -14.74 3.01
N THR A 281 -12.73 -15.57 2.41
CA THR A 281 -12.29 -16.62 1.47
C THR A 281 -11.60 -16.03 0.23
N LYS A 282 -12.19 -14.98 -0.36
CA LYS A 282 -11.61 -14.29 -1.53
C LYS A 282 -10.24 -13.69 -1.21
N LEU A 283 -10.14 -12.98 -0.08
CA LEU A 283 -8.90 -12.33 0.34
C LEU A 283 -7.82 -13.34 0.76
N ASP A 284 -8.21 -14.45 1.38
CA ASP A 284 -7.31 -15.57 1.67
C ASP A 284 -6.70 -16.14 0.39
N CYS A 285 -7.52 -16.40 -0.64
CA CYS A 285 -7.04 -16.90 -1.94
C CYS A 285 -6.04 -15.94 -2.58
N ILE A 286 -6.32 -14.63 -2.58
CA ILE A 286 -5.44 -13.61 -3.18
C ILE A 286 -4.11 -13.49 -2.44
N ASN A 287 -4.17 -13.43 -1.10
CA ASN A 287 -2.97 -13.34 -0.29
C ASN A 287 -2.12 -14.60 -0.46
N ASN A 288 -2.71 -15.80 -0.40
CA ASN A 288 -1.99 -17.07 -0.60
C ASN A 288 -1.31 -17.14 -1.98
N ALA A 289 -2.03 -16.76 -3.04
CA ALA A 289 -1.48 -16.80 -4.40
C ALA A 289 -0.28 -15.84 -4.54
N PHE A 290 -0.34 -14.65 -3.95
CA PHE A 290 0.80 -13.72 -3.99
C PHE A 290 1.93 -14.12 -3.04
N SER A 291 1.62 -14.66 -1.86
CA SER A 291 2.63 -15.18 -0.92
C SER A 291 3.52 -16.22 -1.59
N LYS A 292 2.96 -17.09 -2.46
CA LYS A 292 3.76 -18.03 -3.26
C LYS A 292 4.76 -17.30 -4.17
N ILE A 293 4.31 -16.29 -4.92
CA ILE A 293 5.21 -15.49 -5.77
C ILE A 293 6.29 -14.83 -4.92
N HIS A 294 5.90 -14.21 -3.81
CA HIS A 294 6.82 -13.53 -2.90
C HIS A 294 7.91 -14.47 -2.39
N LEU A 295 7.57 -15.68 -1.96
CA LEU A 295 8.55 -16.67 -1.51
C LEU A 295 9.53 -17.08 -2.60
N LEU A 296 9.06 -17.21 -3.84
CA LEU A 296 9.90 -17.61 -4.98
C LEU A 296 10.89 -16.54 -5.43
N VAL A 297 10.63 -15.26 -5.15
CA VAL A 297 11.44 -14.15 -5.68
C VAL A 297 12.11 -13.29 -4.60
N SER A 298 11.67 -13.40 -3.34
CA SER A 298 12.17 -12.60 -2.22
C SER A 298 13.35 -13.28 -1.52
N HIS A 299 14.41 -13.55 -2.27
CA HIS A 299 15.65 -14.11 -1.74
C HIS A 299 16.87 -13.46 -2.41
N THR A 300 18.04 -13.66 -1.81
CA THR A 300 19.32 -13.11 -2.32
C THR A 300 20.01 -14.01 -3.33
N TYR A 301 19.56 -15.27 -3.47
CA TYR A 301 20.16 -16.22 -4.41
C TYR A 301 19.81 -15.89 -5.86
N PRO A 302 20.71 -16.18 -6.82
CA PRO A 302 20.34 -16.19 -8.23
C PRO A 302 19.17 -17.15 -8.50
N ILE A 303 18.20 -16.72 -9.30
CA ILE A 303 17.09 -17.58 -9.72
C ILE A 303 17.60 -18.49 -10.84
N HIS A 304 17.53 -19.80 -10.62
CA HIS A 304 17.89 -20.79 -11.63
C HIS A 304 16.79 -20.92 -12.70
N CYS A 305 17.17 -21.29 -13.94
CA CYS A 305 16.25 -21.35 -15.08
C CYS A 305 15.08 -22.34 -14.88
N ASP A 306 15.29 -23.41 -14.13
CA ASP A 306 14.28 -24.39 -13.75
C ASP A 306 13.19 -23.81 -12.83
N ARG A 307 13.50 -22.77 -12.06
CA ARG A 307 12.55 -22.07 -11.16
C ARG A 307 11.70 -21.04 -11.90
N ILE A 308 12.09 -20.63 -13.12
CA ILE A 308 11.37 -19.61 -13.90
C ILE A 308 9.95 -20.09 -14.21
N THR A 309 9.80 -21.34 -14.66
CA THR A 309 8.49 -21.93 -14.96
C THR A 309 7.58 -21.94 -13.73
N GLU A 310 8.12 -22.23 -12.54
CA GLU A 310 7.33 -22.22 -11.30
C GLU A 310 6.87 -20.81 -10.93
N ILE A 311 7.75 -19.81 -11.11
CA ILE A 311 7.44 -18.40 -10.89
C ILE A 311 6.35 -17.93 -11.86
N GLU A 312 6.45 -18.27 -13.14
CA GLU A 312 5.46 -17.93 -14.16
C GLU A 312 4.10 -18.52 -13.84
N GLN A 313 4.04 -19.81 -13.47
CA GLN A 313 2.81 -20.46 -13.04
C GLN A 313 2.20 -19.80 -11.79
N ALA A 314 3.03 -19.40 -10.82
CA ALA A 314 2.56 -18.70 -9.63
C ALA A 314 1.96 -17.32 -9.98
N ILE A 315 2.58 -16.59 -10.90
CA ILE A 315 2.07 -15.32 -11.42
C ILE A 315 0.75 -15.51 -12.15
N GLU A 316 0.67 -16.48 -13.07
CA GLU A 316 -0.54 -16.78 -13.84
C GLU A 316 -1.70 -17.16 -12.91
N HIS A 317 -1.42 -17.98 -11.90
CA HIS A 317 -2.39 -18.33 -10.87
C HIS A 317 -2.90 -17.09 -10.11
N TYR A 318 -2.00 -16.24 -9.60
CA TYR A 318 -2.38 -15.00 -8.91
C TYR A 318 -3.20 -14.06 -9.80
N MET A 319 -2.81 -13.90 -11.06
CA MET A 319 -3.51 -13.07 -12.03
C MET A 319 -4.91 -13.63 -12.33
N THR A 320 -5.05 -14.95 -12.41
CA THR A 320 -6.34 -15.63 -12.56
C THR A 320 -7.24 -15.35 -11.35
N VAL A 321 -6.72 -15.51 -10.13
CA VAL A 321 -7.45 -15.25 -8.88
C VAL A 321 -7.91 -13.79 -8.80
N ILE A 322 -7.03 -12.82 -9.06
CA ILE A 322 -7.40 -11.38 -9.06
C ILE A 322 -8.42 -11.06 -10.14
N THR A 323 -8.28 -11.65 -11.33
CA THR A 323 -9.23 -11.46 -12.43
C THR A 323 -10.62 -11.94 -12.05
N HIS A 324 -10.68 -13.16 -11.52
CA HIS A 324 -11.92 -13.76 -11.08
C HIS A 324 -12.59 -12.88 -10.02
N MET A 325 -11.84 -12.44 -9.01
CA MET A 325 -12.37 -11.51 -8.00
C MET A 325 -12.94 -10.23 -8.62
N LYS A 326 -12.20 -9.57 -9.53
CA LYS A 326 -12.68 -8.35 -10.20
C LYS A 326 -14.00 -8.58 -10.93
N ARG A 327 -14.10 -9.67 -11.71
CA ARG A 327 -15.31 -10.01 -12.47
C ARG A 327 -16.49 -10.27 -11.53
N THR A 328 -16.26 -10.98 -10.43
CA THR A 328 -17.31 -11.27 -9.44
C THR A 328 -17.76 -9.98 -8.73
N CYS A 329 -16.85 -9.08 -8.37
CA CYS A 329 -17.21 -7.78 -7.78
C CYS A 329 -18.00 -6.89 -8.76
N THR A 330 -17.63 -6.87 -10.04
CA THR A 330 -18.38 -6.14 -11.07
C THR A 330 -19.78 -6.73 -11.28
N ARG A 331 -19.91 -8.07 -11.34
CA ARG A 331 -21.20 -8.74 -11.54
C ARG A 331 -22.19 -8.53 -10.39
N MET A 332 -21.70 -8.45 -9.16
CA MET A 332 -22.56 -8.25 -7.98
C MET A 332 -22.89 -6.77 -7.73
N GLY A 333 -22.37 -5.83 -8.54
CA GLY A 333 -22.56 -4.39 -8.31
C GLY A 333 -21.87 -3.85 -7.05
N ILE A 334 -21.13 -4.69 -6.32
CA ILE A 334 -20.51 -4.37 -5.03
C ILE A 334 -19.37 -3.35 -5.18
N THR A 335 -18.68 -3.36 -6.33
CA THR A 335 -17.67 -2.34 -6.63
C THR A 335 -18.21 -1.35 -7.65
N ARG A 336 -18.37 -0.07 -7.25
CA ARG A 336 -18.24 1.04 -8.20
C ARG A 336 -16.91 0.83 -8.95
N PRO A 337 -16.88 0.93 -10.29
CA PRO A 337 -15.63 0.80 -11.03
C PRO A 337 -14.61 1.73 -10.39
N PHE A 338 -13.44 1.18 -10.01
CA PHE A 338 -12.35 1.96 -9.45
C PHE A 338 -12.09 3.16 -10.37
N THR A 339 -12.58 4.33 -10.00
CA THR A 339 -12.16 5.56 -10.65
C THR A 339 -10.72 5.74 -10.22
N GLU A 340 -9.77 5.50 -11.13
CA GLU A 340 -8.33 5.73 -10.95
C GLU A 340 -7.96 7.21 -10.63
N ALA A 341 -8.93 8.05 -10.25
CA ALA A 341 -8.77 9.46 -9.90
C ALA A 341 -7.81 9.71 -8.73
N SER A 342 -7.43 8.67 -7.94
CA SER A 342 -6.40 8.80 -6.91
C SER A 342 -4.96 8.84 -7.45
N ARG A 343 -4.73 8.71 -8.77
CA ARG A 343 -3.38 8.85 -9.37
C ARG A 343 -2.85 10.28 -9.46
N GLY A 344 -3.62 11.30 -9.07
CA GLY A 344 -3.25 12.72 -9.23
C GLY A 344 -2.38 13.36 -8.15
N GLN A 345 -2.15 12.72 -7.00
CA GLN A 345 -1.49 13.38 -5.84
C GLN A 345 -0.40 12.55 -5.15
N THR A 346 0.37 11.77 -5.90
CA THR A 346 1.76 11.48 -5.49
C THR A 346 2.65 12.51 -6.18
N THR A 347 2.79 13.69 -5.58
CA THR A 347 3.95 14.53 -5.83
C THR A 347 5.17 13.70 -5.43
N ALA A 348 5.92 13.22 -6.42
CA ALA A 348 7.33 12.94 -6.19
C ALA A 348 7.92 14.21 -5.60
N THR A 349 8.49 14.13 -4.40
CA THR A 349 9.34 15.17 -3.85
C THR A 349 10.56 15.25 -4.77
N SER A 350 10.48 16.03 -5.85
CA SER A 350 11.67 16.46 -6.56
C SER A 350 12.39 17.40 -5.61
N VAL A 351 13.56 16.97 -5.15
CA VAL A 351 14.51 17.87 -4.52
C VAL A 351 15.01 18.76 -5.65
N ASP A 352 14.54 20.01 -5.71
CA ASP A 352 15.07 21.00 -6.64
C ASP A 352 16.55 21.24 -6.28
N PHE A 353 17.45 20.68 -7.09
CA PHE A 353 18.84 21.11 -7.11
C PHE A 353 18.89 22.45 -7.83
N VAL A 354 18.80 23.53 -7.06
CA VAL A 354 19.10 24.88 -7.54
C VAL A 354 20.60 24.92 -7.88
N GLN A 355 20.91 25.02 -9.17
CA GLN A 355 22.23 25.43 -9.64
C GLN A 355 22.47 26.87 -9.20
N GLN A 356 23.43 27.08 -8.31
CA GLN A 356 24.02 28.39 -8.07
C GLN A 356 24.82 28.81 -9.30
N GLY A 357 24.39 29.89 -9.96
CA GLY A 357 25.21 30.61 -10.93
C GLY A 357 26.21 31.52 -10.19
N PRO A 358 27.39 31.78 -10.78
CA PRO A 358 28.46 32.50 -10.11
C PRO A 358 28.29 34.02 -10.19
N ASP A 359 28.96 34.66 -9.24
CA ASP A 359 29.08 36.07 -8.94
C ASP A 359 29.34 36.98 -10.16
N SER A 360 28.77 38.19 -10.10
CA SER A 360 29.41 39.38 -10.67
C SER A 360 29.23 40.57 -9.73
N HIS A 361 30.38 41.13 -9.35
CA HIS A 361 30.60 42.35 -8.58
C HIS A 361 30.53 43.59 -9.50
N GLU A 362 30.58 44.77 -8.85
CA GLU A 362 30.74 46.16 -9.36
C GLU A 362 29.43 46.99 -9.34
N SER A 363 29.21 47.84 -8.32
CA SER A 363 29.65 49.26 -8.14
C SER A 363 28.83 50.22 -9.05
N GLU A 364 28.45 51.46 -8.73
CA GLU A 364 28.79 52.45 -7.71
C GLU A 364 27.78 53.63 -7.81
N ASN A 365 27.61 54.41 -6.72
CA ASN A 365 27.17 55.83 -6.64
C ASN A 365 25.70 56.24 -7.00
N GLY A 366 25.00 57.13 -6.29
CA GLY A 366 25.33 57.95 -5.11
C GLY A 366 24.14 58.82 -4.62
N ASN A 367 24.26 59.27 -3.35
CA ASN A 367 23.71 60.45 -2.64
C ASN A 367 22.31 61.05 -2.96
N LEU A 368 21.45 61.19 -1.93
CA LEU A 368 21.17 62.46 -1.21
C LEU A 368 20.09 62.29 -0.11
N VAL A 369 20.49 62.61 1.12
CA VAL A 369 19.83 63.39 2.20
C VAL A 369 18.29 63.33 2.37
N GLY A 370 17.86 62.97 3.59
CA GLY A 370 16.52 63.29 4.10
C GLY A 370 16.16 62.55 5.39
N GLU A 371 16.60 63.09 6.53
CA GLU A 371 16.18 62.64 7.86
C GLU A 371 14.68 62.89 8.12
N SER A 372 13.97 61.89 8.63
CA SER A 372 12.86 62.05 9.58
C SER A 372 12.50 60.69 10.23
N PRO A 373 12.28 60.64 11.55
CA PRO A 373 12.04 59.40 12.26
C PRO A 373 10.55 59.02 12.19
N ARG A 374 10.24 57.81 11.73
CA ARG A 374 8.91 57.21 11.91
C ARG A 374 9.01 55.77 12.43
N PRO A 375 8.00 55.37 13.22
CA PRO A 375 8.10 54.24 14.14
C PRO A 375 7.94 52.90 13.45
N SER A 376 8.63 51.89 14.00
CA SER A 376 8.57 50.49 13.58
C SER A 376 7.14 49.94 13.59
N PRO A 377 6.66 49.30 12.50
CA PRO A 377 5.42 48.55 12.52
C PRO A 377 5.62 47.14 13.07
N ALA A 378 4.58 46.69 13.76
CA ALA A 378 4.43 45.44 14.48
C ALA A 378 4.92 44.19 13.71
N GLY A 379 5.81 43.44 14.36
CA GLY A 379 6.11 42.05 14.01
C GLY A 379 5.00 41.12 14.52
N ASN A 380 4.05 40.78 13.65
CA ASN A 380 3.13 39.65 13.85
C ASN A 380 3.93 38.33 13.84
N LYS A 381 4.47 37.94 15.00
CA LYS A 381 4.90 36.56 15.23
C LYS A 381 3.63 35.71 15.43
N LYS A 382 3.33 34.86 14.45
CA LYS A 382 2.39 33.75 14.62
C LYS A 382 2.90 32.87 15.77
N ALA A 383 2.25 32.95 16.92
CA ALA A 383 2.45 32.00 18.00
C ALA A 383 1.94 30.63 17.52
N TYR A 384 2.87 29.70 17.29
CA TYR A 384 2.51 28.29 17.27
C TYR A 384 2.27 27.87 18.71
N ASN A 385 1.03 27.41 18.97
CA ASN A 385 0.63 26.83 20.23
C ASN A 385 1.51 25.61 20.54
N SER A 386 2.42 25.75 21.50
CA SER A 386 3.09 24.63 22.14
C SER A 386 2.12 23.99 23.13
N MET A 387 1.27 23.08 22.66
CA MET A 387 0.59 22.14 23.55
C MET A 387 1.45 20.87 23.67
N GLU A 388 1.98 20.71 24.89
CA GLU A 388 2.20 19.44 25.60
C GLU A 388 2.96 18.33 24.87
N LEU A 389 4.30 18.41 24.95
CA LEU A 389 5.23 17.28 24.74
C LEU A 389 6.03 16.94 26.00
N SER A 390 5.63 17.44 27.18
CA SER A 390 6.15 16.95 28.45
C SER A 390 5.49 15.60 28.79
N GLU A 391 6.31 14.63 29.19
CA GLU A 391 5.92 13.29 29.73
C GLU A 391 6.00 12.06 28.81
N ARG A 392 6.93 12.03 27.86
CA ARG A 392 7.53 10.75 27.45
C ARG A 392 9.04 10.76 27.59
N LYS A 393 9.52 10.61 28.84
CA LYS A 393 10.88 10.13 29.12
C LYS A 393 10.97 8.67 28.68
N TYR A 394 11.46 8.42 27.46
CA TYR A 394 11.99 7.11 27.12
C TYR A 394 13.39 6.99 27.75
N PRO A 395 13.70 5.95 28.54
CA PRO A 395 15.06 5.72 28.99
C PRO A 395 15.93 5.40 27.77
N TYR A 396 16.94 6.25 27.56
CA TYR A 396 18.01 6.01 26.62
C TYR A 396 18.77 4.74 27.06
N ILE A 397 18.72 3.68 26.26
CA ILE A 397 19.53 2.49 26.46
C ILE A 397 20.88 2.77 25.78
N PRO A 398 21.98 2.97 26.53
CA PRO A 398 23.29 3.11 25.90
C PRO A 398 23.66 1.80 25.19
N LEU A 399 24.00 1.90 23.91
CA LEU A 399 24.58 0.79 23.16
C LEU A 399 25.95 0.50 23.75
N ALA A 400 26.03 -0.55 24.57
CA ALA A 400 27.30 -1.09 25.04
C ALA A 400 28.11 -1.59 23.84
N VAL A 401 29.31 -1.02 23.68
CA VAL A 401 30.36 -1.51 22.79
C VAL A 401 30.65 -2.97 23.16
N ARG A 402 30.41 -3.90 22.24
CA ARG A 402 30.78 -5.30 22.43
C ARG A 402 32.30 -5.42 22.46
N SER A 403 32.84 -5.73 23.62
CA SER A 403 34.20 -6.25 23.79
C SER A 403 34.31 -7.61 23.10
N SER A 404 35.38 -7.79 22.33
CA SER A 404 35.79 -9.05 21.69
C SER A 404 36.13 -10.10 22.75
N SER A 405 35.26 -11.08 22.98
CA SER A 405 35.55 -12.24 23.82
C SER A 405 35.70 -13.51 22.98
N GLN A 406 36.95 -13.96 22.93
CA GLN A 406 37.46 -15.35 22.92
C GLN A 406 36.47 -16.48 22.59
N SER A 407 36.76 -17.16 21.48
CA SER A 407 36.27 -18.49 21.13
C SER A 407 36.95 -19.58 21.97
N PRO A 408 36.20 -20.54 22.55
CA PRO A 408 36.80 -21.69 23.23
C PRO A 408 37.27 -22.79 22.25
N SER A 409 38.38 -23.42 22.62
CA SER A 409 39.05 -24.54 21.95
C SER A 409 38.23 -25.84 21.97
N PRO A 410 38.30 -26.68 20.92
CA PRO A 410 37.61 -27.97 20.88
C PRO A 410 38.52 -29.09 21.40
N THR A 411 38.40 -29.42 22.68
CA THR A 411 38.78 -30.72 23.25
C THR A 411 38.08 -30.83 24.59
N ASP A 412 36.93 -31.51 24.59
CA ASP A 412 36.58 -32.57 25.54
C ASP A 412 35.14 -33.04 25.29
N ILE A 413 35.01 -34.38 25.20
CA ILE A 413 33.84 -35.24 24.92
C ILE A 413 33.58 -35.55 23.44
#